data_AF-X6MX51-F1
#
_entry.id   AF-X6MX51-F1
#
_cell.length_a   1.000
_cell.length_b   1.000
_cell.length_c   1.000
_cell.angle_alpha   90.00
_cell.angle_beta   90.00
_cell.angle_gamma   90.00
#
_symmetry.space_group_name_H-M   'P 1'
#
loop_
_entity.id
_entity.type
_entity.pdbx_description
1 polymer ?
#
loop_
_entity_poly.entity_id
_entity_poly.type
_entity_poly.pdbx_seq_one_letter_code
_entity_poly.pdbx_strand_id
1 'polypeptide(L)'
;MSHEGFVSNIDHLSEYYSERRSSNASDMSVDKPLRIPDGVECLCNSGKEGGKKKDKNMNRDGDKGSTTDTDNNEMYSIFPPFVYDSKVIESEKKAKEVDQKTIERVKDLIWGKDAEPKDVNRWYQQGFEFVSDENMRFGLLQLHGGPCGILASVQGYILRELVFDTSLQVQLRNESEAPIVATDKQKMEALLRSLQRILVQCARDKCYLPWVVALDSHASHVWCTVCTTSEDLKTQIVSSLPLLSSSCGVVAFLFSVVMARSVDRILEEVDDSTQSLVLPQF
;
A
#
# COMPACT_ATOMS: atom_id res chain seq x y z
N MET A 1 8.98 7.41 -26.27
CA MET A 1 8.66 6.02 -26.68
C MET A 1 7.32 6.05 -27.41
N SER A 2 7.14 5.24 -28.45
CA SER A 2 5.87 5.16 -29.18
C SER A 2 4.79 4.51 -28.30
N HIS A 3 3.54 4.91 -28.50
CA HIS A 3 2.36 4.40 -27.78
C HIS A 3 2.28 2.86 -27.81
N GLU A 4 2.84 2.21 -28.82
CA GLU A 4 2.86 0.75 -28.99
C GLU A 4 3.77 0.02 -27.98
N GLY A 5 4.95 0.56 -27.66
CA GLY A 5 5.86 -0.07 -26.68
C GLY A 5 5.38 0.05 -25.23
N PHE A 6 4.48 0.99 -24.96
CA PHE A 6 3.82 1.12 -23.67
C PHE A 6 2.66 0.11 -23.51
N VAL A 7 1.90 -0.13 -24.58
CA VAL A 7 0.79 -1.10 -24.61
C VAL A 7 1.30 -2.53 -24.45
N SER A 8 2.41 -2.90 -25.10
CA SER A 8 3.02 -4.24 -24.98
C SER A 8 3.49 -4.56 -23.57
N ASN A 9 4.04 -3.55 -22.85
CA ASN A 9 4.38 -3.73 -21.44
C ASN A 9 3.12 -3.98 -20.62
N ILE A 10 2.05 -3.19 -20.79
CA ILE A 10 0.81 -3.39 -20.01
C ILE A 10 0.15 -4.76 -20.27
N ASP A 11 0.22 -5.30 -21.49
CA ASP A 11 -0.35 -6.63 -21.78
C ASP A 11 0.37 -7.72 -20.98
N HIS A 12 1.70 -7.68 -20.90
CA HIS A 12 2.46 -8.55 -20.00
C HIS A 12 2.19 -8.29 -18.51
N LEU A 13 1.85 -7.05 -18.12
CA LEU A 13 1.45 -6.74 -16.74
C LEU A 13 0.07 -7.30 -16.39
N SER A 14 -0.85 -7.31 -17.36
CA SER A 14 -2.18 -7.91 -17.21
C SER A 14 -2.06 -9.43 -17.06
N GLU A 15 -1.17 -10.07 -17.82
CA GLU A 15 -0.84 -11.49 -17.65
C GLU A 15 -0.23 -11.76 -16.28
N TYR A 16 0.82 -11.01 -15.89
CA TYR A 16 1.44 -11.13 -14.56
C TYR A 16 0.42 -11.00 -13.41
N TYR A 17 -0.48 -10.00 -13.49
CA TYR A 17 -1.54 -9.81 -12.50
C TYR A 17 -2.60 -10.92 -12.53
N SER A 18 -3.01 -11.36 -13.72
CA SER A 18 -4.02 -12.43 -13.88
C SER A 18 -3.49 -13.78 -13.43
N GLU A 19 -2.23 -14.08 -13.71
CA GLU A 19 -1.51 -15.27 -13.24
C GLU A 19 -1.40 -15.25 -11.71
N ARG A 20 -0.98 -14.14 -11.11
CA ARG A 20 -0.89 -14.02 -9.64
C ARG A 20 -2.26 -14.18 -8.98
N ARG A 21 -3.31 -13.58 -9.56
CA ARG A 21 -4.69 -13.73 -9.08
C ARG A 21 -5.17 -15.17 -9.19
N SER A 22 -4.81 -15.87 -10.28
CA SER A 22 -5.16 -17.28 -10.49
C SER A 22 -4.44 -18.20 -9.51
N SER A 23 -3.16 -17.95 -9.21
CA SER A 23 -2.41 -18.68 -8.18
C SER A 23 -3.00 -18.48 -6.78
N ASN A 24 -3.42 -17.25 -6.44
CA ASN A 24 -4.08 -16.98 -5.16
C ASN A 24 -5.51 -17.55 -5.11
N ALA A 25 -6.23 -17.60 -6.24
CA ALA A 25 -7.57 -18.18 -6.32
C ALA A 25 -7.57 -19.71 -6.17
N SER A 26 -6.53 -20.40 -6.64
CA SER A 26 -6.39 -21.86 -6.45
C SER A 26 -6.17 -22.28 -4.99
N ASP A 27 -5.69 -21.37 -4.13
CA ASP A 27 -5.56 -21.59 -2.68
C ASP A 27 -6.80 -21.15 -1.87
N MET A 28 -7.79 -20.53 -2.51
CA MET A 28 -8.99 -19.98 -1.85
C MET A 28 -10.27 -20.80 -2.06
N SER A 29 -10.18 -22.10 -2.39
CA SER A 29 -11.37 -22.97 -2.43
C SER A 29 -11.83 -23.36 -1.02
N VAL A 30 -12.42 -22.41 -0.28
CA VAL A 30 -13.27 -22.72 0.87
C VAL A 30 -14.55 -21.90 0.75
N ASP A 31 -15.61 -22.57 0.28
CA ASP A 31 -17.00 -22.14 0.38
C ASP A 31 -17.38 -21.92 1.85
N LYS A 32 -17.01 -20.77 2.42
CA LYS A 32 -17.69 -20.19 3.59
C LYS A 32 -17.73 -18.67 3.42
N PRO A 33 -18.92 -18.05 3.41
CA PRO A 33 -19.00 -16.59 3.44
C PRO A 33 -18.27 -16.11 4.70
N LEU A 34 -17.49 -15.02 4.57
CA LEU A 34 -16.99 -14.28 5.73
C LEU A 34 -18.21 -13.91 6.59
N ARG A 35 -18.42 -14.65 7.68
CA ARG A 35 -19.34 -14.23 8.72
C ARG A 35 -18.70 -13.04 9.41
N ILE A 36 -19.26 -11.85 9.18
CA ILE A 36 -19.14 -10.75 10.13
C ILE A 36 -19.70 -11.30 11.45
N PRO A 37 -18.91 -11.38 12.54
CA PRO A 37 -19.45 -11.78 13.82
C PRO A 37 -20.54 -10.78 14.21
N ASP A 38 -21.73 -11.26 14.55
CA ASP A 38 -22.79 -10.43 15.12
C ASP A 38 -22.20 -9.69 16.35
N GLY A 39 -22.03 -8.36 16.23
CA GLY A 39 -21.52 -7.51 17.31
C GLY A 39 -20.30 -6.64 17.01
N VAL A 40 -19.78 -6.59 15.77
CA VAL A 40 -18.74 -5.60 15.42
C VAL A 40 -19.39 -4.34 14.83
N GLU A 41 -19.68 -3.37 15.68
CA GLU A 41 -20.02 -2.02 15.24
C GLU A 41 -18.78 -1.35 14.63
N CYS A 42 -18.98 -0.73 13.47
CA CYS A 42 -17.99 0.11 12.80
C CYS A 42 -17.59 1.26 13.75
N LEU A 43 -16.33 1.26 14.22
CA LEU A 43 -15.77 2.33 15.06
C LEU A 43 -15.46 3.57 14.22
N CYS A 44 -16.51 4.17 13.65
CA CYS A 44 -16.50 5.54 13.13
C CYS A 44 -17.66 6.31 13.76
N ASN A 45 -17.72 6.38 15.09
CA ASN A 45 -18.60 7.31 15.81
C ASN A 45 -18.04 7.61 17.22
N SER A 46 -17.24 8.67 17.34
CA SER A 46 -16.94 9.30 18.62
C SER A 46 -17.91 10.48 18.82
N GLY A 47 -19.04 10.20 19.47
CA GLY A 47 -20.05 11.19 19.84
C GLY A 47 -20.90 10.75 21.02
N LYS A 48 -20.42 11.07 22.23
CA LYS A 48 -21.09 11.25 23.54
C LYS A 48 -22.43 10.53 23.83
N GLU A 49 -22.41 9.74 24.91
CA GLU A 49 -23.33 9.67 26.08
C GLU A 49 -23.09 8.29 26.76
N GLY A 50 -22.78 8.08 28.04
CA GLY A 50 -23.35 8.62 29.27
C GLY A 50 -24.18 7.52 29.98
N GLY A 51 -23.59 6.62 30.80
CA GLY A 51 -24.41 5.67 31.58
C GLY A 51 -23.74 4.50 32.36
N LYS A 52 -23.45 4.73 33.65
CA LYS A 52 -23.36 3.84 34.84
C LYS A 52 -23.29 2.28 34.75
N LYS A 53 -22.20 1.75 35.35
CA LYS A 53 -22.04 0.66 36.37
C LYS A 53 -22.86 -0.65 36.26
N LYS A 54 -22.16 -1.80 36.33
CA LYS A 54 -22.22 -2.74 37.48
C LYS A 54 -21.16 -3.86 37.42
N ASP A 55 -20.53 -4.08 38.56
CA ASP A 55 -19.62 -5.19 38.89
C ASP A 55 -20.30 -6.56 38.81
N LYS A 56 -19.54 -7.60 38.45
CA LYS A 56 -19.63 -8.93 39.07
C LYS A 56 -18.36 -9.77 38.82
N ASN A 57 -17.74 -10.11 39.93
CA ASN A 57 -16.57 -10.96 40.10
C ASN A 57 -17.04 -12.44 40.17
N MET A 58 -16.39 -13.38 39.48
CA MET A 58 -16.38 -14.81 39.84
C MET A 58 -15.16 -15.53 39.25
N ASN A 59 -14.25 -15.89 40.15
CA ASN A 59 -13.20 -16.90 39.98
C ASN A 59 -13.78 -18.27 39.65
N ARG A 60 -13.08 -19.05 38.82
CA ARG A 60 -12.91 -20.51 38.96
C ARG A 60 -11.62 -20.99 38.28
N ASP A 61 -10.87 -21.77 39.04
CA ASP A 61 -9.58 -22.37 38.72
C ASP A 61 -9.67 -23.52 37.70
N GLY A 62 -8.63 -23.60 36.85
CA GLY A 62 -7.87 -24.81 36.51
C GLY A 62 -8.47 -25.82 35.53
N ASP A 63 -7.87 -25.93 34.33
CA ASP A 63 -7.29 -27.21 33.86
C ASP A 63 -6.27 -26.97 32.72
N LYS A 64 -5.19 -27.76 32.73
CA LYS A 64 -4.07 -27.71 31.78
C LYS A 64 -4.42 -28.52 30.54
N GLY A 65 -4.59 -27.85 29.40
CA GLY A 65 -4.66 -28.46 28.08
C GLY A 65 -3.60 -27.85 27.16
N SER A 66 -2.49 -28.56 26.96
CA SER A 66 -1.50 -28.29 25.91
C SER A 66 -2.16 -28.49 24.54
N THR A 67 -2.64 -27.42 23.92
CA THR A 67 -2.92 -27.39 22.49
C THR A 67 -1.79 -26.64 21.81
N THR A 68 -1.03 -27.36 21.00
CA THR A 68 -0.04 -26.82 20.09
C THR A 68 -0.72 -25.81 19.17
N ASP A 69 -0.33 -24.54 19.29
CA ASP A 69 -0.70 -23.46 18.37
C ASP A 69 -0.08 -23.75 16.99
N THR A 70 -0.80 -24.49 16.15
CA THR A 70 -0.40 -24.80 14.77
C THR A 70 -1.35 -24.24 13.72
N ASP A 71 -2.20 -23.27 14.07
CA ASP A 71 -3.19 -22.66 13.15
C ASP A 71 -3.01 -21.13 12.97
N ASN A 72 -1.77 -20.63 12.93
CA ASN A 72 -1.49 -19.19 12.69
C ASN A 72 -0.68 -18.90 11.41
N ASN A 73 -0.46 -19.88 10.53
CA ASN A 73 0.41 -19.71 9.37
C ASN A 73 -0.29 -19.32 8.06
N GLU A 74 -1.63 -19.34 7.99
CA GLU A 74 -2.37 -19.00 6.75
C GLU A 74 -2.58 -17.49 6.54
N MET A 75 -2.37 -16.64 7.56
CA MET A 75 -2.56 -15.19 7.43
C MET A 75 -1.41 -14.48 6.69
N TYR A 76 -0.27 -15.17 6.45
CA TYR A 76 0.95 -14.57 5.91
C TYR A 76 1.03 -14.48 4.38
N SER A 77 -0.01 -14.85 3.62
CA SER A 77 0.17 -15.12 2.18
C SER A 77 -0.61 -14.22 1.21
N ILE A 78 -1.06 -13.03 1.62
CA ILE A 78 -1.72 -12.13 0.65
C ILE A 78 -0.68 -11.31 -0.13
N PHE A 79 0.27 -10.68 0.57
CA PHE A 79 1.36 -9.94 -0.04
C PHE A 79 2.67 -10.69 0.20
N PRO A 80 3.30 -11.26 -0.84
CA PRO A 80 4.55 -11.99 -0.67
C PRO A 80 5.68 -11.05 -0.24
N PRO A 81 6.70 -11.56 0.47
CA PRO A 81 7.90 -10.77 0.76
C PRO A 81 8.56 -10.33 -0.54
N PHE A 82 9.10 -9.11 -0.55
CA PHE A 82 9.93 -8.67 -1.67
C PHE A 82 11.31 -9.30 -1.57
N VAL A 83 11.69 -10.06 -2.59
CA VAL A 83 13.04 -10.63 -2.72
C VAL A 83 13.73 -9.93 -3.86
N TYR A 84 14.87 -9.31 -3.58
CA TYR A 84 15.68 -8.67 -4.61
C TYR A 84 17.17 -8.84 -4.29
N ASP A 85 17.97 -9.12 -5.32
CA ASP A 85 19.43 -9.24 -5.20
C ASP A 85 20.07 -7.85 -5.27
N SER A 86 20.66 -7.39 -4.17
CA SER A 86 21.36 -6.10 -4.10
C SER A 86 22.44 -5.96 -5.19
N LYS A 87 23.09 -7.06 -5.59
CA LYS A 87 24.08 -7.04 -6.68
C LYS A 87 23.44 -6.75 -8.03
N VAL A 88 22.20 -7.19 -8.25
CA VAL A 88 21.43 -6.86 -9.46
C VAL A 88 21.11 -5.37 -9.46
N ILE A 89 20.66 -4.81 -8.34
CA ILE A 89 20.36 -3.36 -8.21
C ILE A 89 21.58 -2.52 -8.53
N GLU A 90 22.70 -2.87 -7.90
CA GLU A 90 23.97 -2.15 -8.04
C GLU A 90 24.52 -2.25 -9.47
N SER A 91 24.33 -3.40 -10.13
CA SER A 91 24.76 -3.62 -11.51
C SER A 91 23.97 -2.83 -12.55
N GLU A 92 22.70 -2.52 -12.27
CA GLU A 92 21.82 -1.76 -13.18
C GLU A 92 22.16 -0.26 -13.23
N LYS A 93 23.15 0.23 -12.45
CA LYS A 93 23.73 1.60 -12.43
C LYS A 93 22.76 2.77 -12.25
N LYS A 94 21.46 2.54 -12.25
CA LYS A 94 20.41 3.57 -12.16
C LYS A 94 19.94 3.79 -10.73
N ALA A 95 19.95 2.73 -9.93
CA ALA A 95 19.57 2.75 -8.53
C ALA A 95 20.79 2.95 -7.62
N LYS A 96 20.61 3.73 -6.57
CA LYS A 96 21.62 3.99 -5.55
C LYS A 96 21.03 3.69 -4.18
N GLU A 97 21.85 3.10 -3.32
CA GLU A 97 21.49 2.96 -1.92
C GLU A 97 21.37 4.35 -1.27
N VAL A 98 20.30 4.53 -0.52
CA VAL A 98 20.04 5.76 0.25
C VAL A 98 20.92 5.73 1.49
N ASP A 99 21.51 6.87 1.86
CA ASP A 99 22.37 6.92 3.04
C ASP A 99 21.56 6.66 4.32
N GLN A 100 22.21 6.00 5.29
CA GLN A 100 21.59 5.57 6.53
C GLN A 100 20.94 6.71 7.31
N LYS A 101 21.57 7.90 7.32
CA LYS A 101 21.03 9.07 8.01
C LYS A 101 19.73 9.54 7.38
N THR A 102 19.63 9.53 6.05
CA THR A 102 18.38 9.84 5.34
C THR A 102 17.30 8.81 5.64
N ILE A 103 17.62 7.51 5.63
CA ILE A 103 16.68 6.43 5.98
C ILE A 103 16.12 6.62 7.39
N GLU A 104 16.98 6.87 8.37
CA GLU A 104 16.58 7.12 9.76
C GLU A 104 15.68 8.34 9.89
N ARG A 105 16.01 9.46 9.23
CA ARG A 105 15.16 10.65 9.25
C ARG A 105 13.78 10.41 8.65
N VAL A 106 13.69 9.62 7.57
CA VAL A 106 12.40 9.24 6.95
C VAL A 106 11.61 8.35 7.91
N LYS A 107 12.25 7.36 8.54
CA LYS A 107 11.61 6.47 9.52
C LYS A 107 11.11 7.24 10.75
N ASP A 108 11.93 8.12 11.31
CA ASP A 108 11.58 8.97 12.45
C ASP A 108 10.38 9.89 12.13
N LEU A 109 10.35 10.46 10.93
CA LEU A 109 9.23 11.30 10.49
C LEU A 109 7.94 10.48 10.39
N ILE A 110 8.01 9.32 9.75
CA ILE A 110 6.80 8.52 9.48
C ILE A 110 6.29 7.85 10.76
N TRP A 111 7.16 7.11 11.46
CA TRP A 111 6.80 6.24 12.58
C TRP A 111 7.01 6.90 13.95
N GLY A 112 7.92 7.86 14.06
CA GLY A 112 8.42 8.36 15.34
C GLY A 112 9.59 7.54 15.86
N LYS A 113 10.35 8.13 16.80
CA LYS A 113 11.58 7.54 17.36
C LYS A 113 11.31 6.31 18.24
N ASP A 114 10.19 6.33 18.96
CA ASP A 114 9.80 5.31 19.94
C ASP A 114 8.66 4.42 19.42
N ALA A 115 8.56 4.27 18.10
CA ALA A 115 7.51 3.49 17.46
C ALA A 115 7.53 2.03 17.93
N GLU A 116 6.37 1.51 18.37
CA GLU A 116 6.27 0.10 18.75
C GLU A 116 6.48 -0.81 17.52
N PRO A 117 7.35 -1.84 17.59
CA PRO A 117 7.65 -2.70 16.44
C PRO A 117 6.41 -3.35 15.82
N LYS A 118 5.42 -3.71 16.65
CA LYS A 118 4.15 -4.29 16.18
C LYS A 118 3.39 -3.32 15.26
N ASP A 119 3.43 -2.02 15.56
CA ASP A 119 2.69 -1.00 14.80
C ASP A 119 3.36 -0.74 13.47
N VAL A 120 4.70 -0.70 13.45
CA VAL A 120 5.51 -0.60 12.23
C VAL A 120 5.34 -1.84 11.36
N ASN A 121 5.32 -3.04 11.96
CA ASN A 121 5.21 -4.30 11.22
C ASN A 121 3.89 -4.43 10.42
N ARG A 122 2.80 -3.78 10.85
CA ARG A 122 1.54 -3.72 10.09
C ARG A 122 1.71 -3.02 8.73
N TRP A 123 2.65 -2.09 8.61
CA TRP A 123 2.95 -1.40 7.35
C TRP A 123 3.79 -2.26 6.40
N TYR A 124 4.71 -3.07 6.92
CA TYR A 124 5.53 -4.01 6.15
C TYR A 124 4.82 -5.33 5.80
N GLN A 125 3.49 -5.34 5.92
CA GLN A 125 2.60 -6.40 5.46
C GLN A 125 1.63 -5.92 4.36
N GLN A 126 1.79 -4.69 3.86
CA GLN A 126 0.84 -4.06 2.95
C GLN A 126 1.48 -3.69 1.60
N GLY A 127 0.96 -4.30 0.53
CA GLY A 127 1.18 -3.88 -0.85
C GLY A 127 -0.05 -3.22 -1.46
N PHE A 128 0.00 -3.01 -2.78
CA PHE A 128 -1.15 -2.60 -3.58
C PHE A 128 -1.73 -3.80 -4.32
N GLU A 129 -2.95 -4.18 -3.95
CA GLU A 129 -3.73 -5.22 -4.63
C GLU A 129 -5.20 -4.82 -4.62
N PHE A 130 -5.93 -5.17 -5.68
CA PHE A 130 -7.37 -4.95 -5.74
C PHE A 130 -8.12 -6.09 -5.05
N VAL A 131 -9.22 -5.77 -4.39
CA VAL A 131 -10.11 -6.78 -3.79
C VAL A 131 -10.69 -7.65 -4.91
N SER A 132 -10.74 -8.97 -4.69
CA SER A 132 -11.19 -9.95 -5.67
C SER A 132 -12.72 -10.01 -5.82
N ASP A 133 -13.46 -9.44 -4.87
CA ASP A 133 -14.93 -9.36 -4.83
C ASP A 133 -15.49 -8.52 -5.99
N GLU A 134 -16.39 -9.11 -6.78
CA GLU A 134 -17.05 -8.45 -7.92
C GLU A 134 -17.95 -7.26 -7.51
N ASN A 135 -18.39 -7.23 -6.25
CA ASN A 135 -19.12 -6.10 -5.68
C ASN A 135 -18.18 -4.92 -5.34
N MET A 136 -16.90 -5.19 -5.11
CA MET A 136 -15.87 -4.18 -4.80
C MET A 136 -14.87 -4.02 -5.93
N ARG A 137 -15.39 -3.64 -7.10
CA ARG A 137 -14.73 -3.73 -8.42
C ARG A 137 -13.32 -3.13 -8.50
N PHE A 138 -13.06 -2.01 -7.85
CA PHE A 138 -11.79 -1.27 -7.88
C PHE A 138 -11.32 -0.82 -6.49
N GLY A 139 -11.79 -1.50 -5.44
CA GLY A 139 -11.31 -1.25 -4.07
C GLY A 139 -9.91 -1.83 -3.87
N LEU A 140 -9.01 -1.07 -3.21
CA LEU A 140 -7.72 -1.61 -2.77
C LEU A 140 -7.92 -2.41 -1.49
N LEU A 141 -7.23 -3.54 -1.38
CA LEU A 141 -7.24 -4.38 -0.19
C LEU A 141 -6.45 -3.72 0.94
N GLN A 142 -7.02 -3.72 2.15
CA GLN A 142 -6.35 -3.28 3.37
C GLN A 142 -6.33 -4.44 4.38
N LEU A 143 -5.14 -4.78 4.89
CA LEU A 143 -5.01 -5.83 5.91
C LEU A 143 -5.18 -5.30 7.33
N HIS A 144 -4.61 -4.13 7.60
CA HIS A 144 -4.50 -3.57 8.95
C HIS A 144 -4.83 -2.08 8.98
N GLY A 145 -5.11 -1.53 10.17
CA GLY A 145 -5.14 -0.09 10.40
C GLY A 145 -3.75 0.54 10.26
N GLY A 146 -3.69 1.80 9.83
CA GLY A 146 -2.44 2.54 9.57
C GLY A 146 -2.27 2.88 8.07
N PRO A 147 -1.98 1.89 7.20
CA PRO A 147 -1.82 2.11 5.76
C PRO A 147 -3.03 2.75 5.06
N CYS A 148 -4.21 2.73 5.70
CA CYS A 148 -5.45 3.33 5.19
C CYS A 148 -5.29 4.79 4.75
N GLY A 149 -4.47 5.61 5.42
CA GLY A 149 -4.24 7.00 5.01
C GLY A 149 -3.63 7.12 3.61
N ILE A 150 -2.73 6.18 3.26
CA ILE A 150 -2.13 6.10 1.93
C ILE A 150 -3.10 5.45 0.94
N LEU A 151 -3.71 4.32 1.31
CA LEU A 151 -4.65 3.61 0.44
C LEU A 151 -5.84 4.49 0.04
N ALA A 152 -6.47 5.19 0.99
CA ALA A 152 -7.60 6.07 0.72
C ALA A 152 -7.21 7.21 -0.24
N SER A 153 -6.03 7.82 -0.02
CA SER A 153 -5.50 8.87 -0.90
C SER A 153 -5.28 8.34 -2.31
N VAL A 154 -4.66 7.17 -2.45
CA VAL A 154 -4.45 6.52 -3.76
C VAL A 154 -5.78 6.14 -4.41
N GLN A 155 -6.74 5.61 -3.66
CA GLN A 155 -8.08 5.27 -4.16
C GLN A 155 -8.83 6.49 -4.70
N GLY A 156 -8.68 7.66 -4.07
CA GLY A 156 -9.23 8.91 -4.59
C GLY A 156 -8.66 9.28 -5.97
N TYR A 157 -7.35 9.09 -6.15
CA TYR A 157 -6.72 9.26 -7.46
C TYR A 157 -7.14 8.18 -8.46
N ILE A 158 -7.25 6.92 -8.06
CA ILE A 158 -7.73 5.82 -8.92
C ILE A 158 -9.13 6.16 -9.44
N LEU A 159 -10.03 6.57 -8.56
CA LEU A 159 -11.38 6.99 -8.93
C LEU A 159 -11.35 8.16 -9.92
N ARG A 160 -10.48 9.15 -9.67
CA ARG A 160 -10.29 10.27 -10.59
C ARG A 160 -9.82 9.81 -11.98
N GLU A 161 -8.85 8.90 -12.05
CA GLU A 161 -8.39 8.36 -13.34
C GLU A 161 -9.50 7.57 -14.03
N LEU A 162 -10.18 6.66 -13.32
CA LEU A 162 -11.24 5.81 -13.89
C LEU A 162 -12.46 6.60 -14.40
N VAL A 163 -12.81 7.72 -13.75
CA VAL A 163 -14.00 8.51 -14.10
C VAL A 163 -13.69 9.59 -15.14
N PHE A 164 -12.54 10.27 -15.03
CA PHE A 164 -12.28 11.49 -15.80
C PHE A 164 -11.22 11.33 -16.89
N ASP A 165 -10.39 10.28 -16.85
CA ASP A 165 -9.41 10.04 -17.90
C ASP A 165 -10.01 9.20 -19.03
N THR A 166 -10.49 9.89 -20.08
CA THR A 166 -11.08 9.24 -21.26
C THR A 166 -10.09 8.34 -22.02
N SER A 167 -8.77 8.48 -21.81
CA SER A 167 -7.78 7.60 -22.45
C SER A 167 -7.83 6.17 -21.93
N LEU A 168 -8.38 5.94 -20.72
CA LEU A 168 -8.59 4.60 -20.18
C LEU A 168 -9.76 3.85 -20.82
N GLN A 169 -10.67 4.55 -21.52
CA GLN A 169 -11.84 3.94 -22.18
C GLN A 169 -12.70 3.09 -21.21
N VAL A 170 -12.82 3.55 -19.95
CA VAL A 170 -13.64 2.88 -18.94
C VAL A 170 -15.12 2.99 -19.31
N GLN A 171 -15.85 1.89 -19.23
CA GLN A 171 -17.29 1.90 -19.50
C GLN A 171 -18.04 2.39 -18.28
N LEU A 172 -18.89 3.40 -18.47
CA LEU A 172 -19.82 3.90 -17.47
C LEU A 172 -21.23 3.40 -17.79
N ARG A 173 -21.88 2.76 -16.81
CA ARG A 173 -23.27 2.31 -16.90
C ARG A 173 -24.17 3.34 -16.24
N ASN A 174 -25.12 3.87 -17.02
CA ASN A 174 -26.16 4.74 -16.48
C ASN A 174 -27.08 3.94 -15.55
N GLU A 175 -27.65 4.63 -14.54
CA GLU A 175 -28.71 4.09 -13.68
C GLU A 175 -28.32 2.80 -12.92
N SER A 176 -27.02 2.61 -12.64
CA SER A 176 -26.51 1.51 -11.83
C SER A 176 -25.93 2.04 -10.51
N GLU A 177 -26.14 1.29 -9.42
CA GLU A 177 -25.49 1.56 -8.12
C GLU A 177 -23.96 1.43 -8.18
N ALA A 178 -23.44 0.68 -9.16
CA ALA A 178 -22.01 0.54 -9.46
C ALA A 178 -21.75 0.97 -10.92
N PRO A 179 -21.71 2.28 -11.20
CA PRO A 179 -21.67 2.81 -12.57
C PRO A 179 -20.33 2.56 -13.28
N ILE A 180 -19.25 2.37 -12.53
CA ILE A 180 -17.91 2.17 -13.10
C ILE A 180 -17.70 0.67 -13.38
N VAL A 181 -17.39 0.34 -14.63
CA VAL A 181 -17.03 -1.01 -15.08
C VAL A 181 -15.62 -0.95 -15.67
N ALA A 182 -14.64 -1.29 -14.85
CA ALA A 182 -13.23 -1.30 -15.21
C ALA A 182 -12.68 -2.72 -15.28
N THR A 183 -11.91 -3.01 -16.33
CA THR A 183 -11.14 -4.26 -16.45
C THR A 183 -9.93 -4.24 -15.51
N ASP A 184 -9.33 -5.40 -15.23
CA ASP A 184 -8.11 -5.49 -14.42
C ASP A 184 -6.96 -4.64 -15.01
N LYS A 185 -6.82 -4.63 -16.35
CA LYS A 185 -5.90 -3.75 -17.07
C LYS A 185 -6.16 -2.26 -16.80
N GLN A 186 -7.42 -1.83 -16.83
CA GLN A 186 -7.79 -0.43 -16.57
C GLN A 186 -7.57 -0.04 -15.11
N LYS A 187 -7.89 -0.93 -14.17
CA LYS A 187 -7.63 -0.72 -12.74
C LYS A 187 -6.14 -0.60 -12.46
N MET A 188 -5.33 -1.46 -13.06
CA MET A 188 -3.88 -1.41 -12.92
C MET A 188 -3.29 -0.13 -13.48
N GLU A 189 -3.66 0.23 -14.71
CA GLU A 189 -3.21 1.47 -15.33
C GLU A 189 -3.64 2.70 -14.49
N ALA A 190 -4.86 2.70 -13.94
CA ALA A 190 -5.34 3.76 -13.05
C ALA A 190 -4.50 3.83 -11.74
N LEU A 191 -4.14 2.70 -11.13
CA LEU A 191 -3.25 2.64 -9.97
C LEU A 191 -1.88 3.26 -10.30
N LEU A 192 -1.23 2.83 -11.38
CA LEU A 192 0.12 3.31 -11.74
C LEU A 192 0.11 4.82 -12.06
N ARG A 193 -0.91 5.31 -12.77
CA ARG A 193 -1.12 6.74 -13.02
C ARG A 193 -1.35 7.52 -11.72
N SER A 194 -2.08 6.94 -10.79
CA SER A 194 -2.34 7.54 -9.48
C SER A 194 -1.07 7.72 -8.67
N LEU A 195 -0.24 6.67 -8.57
CA LEU A 195 1.05 6.73 -7.88
C LEU A 195 1.99 7.77 -8.53
N GLN A 196 2.07 7.78 -9.86
CA GLN A 196 2.85 8.76 -10.61
C GLN A 196 2.39 10.20 -10.31
N ARG A 197 1.08 10.44 -10.37
CA ARG A 197 0.52 11.78 -10.20
C ARG A 197 0.71 12.29 -8.78
N ILE A 198 0.48 11.46 -7.77
CA ILE A 198 0.71 11.80 -6.36
C ILE A 198 2.17 12.19 -6.16
N LEU A 199 3.12 11.37 -6.63
CA LEU A 199 4.54 11.67 -6.48
C LEU A 199 4.93 13.00 -7.14
N VAL A 200 4.50 13.23 -8.39
CA VAL A 200 4.78 14.48 -9.12
C VAL A 200 4.14 15.69 -8.45
N GLN A 201 2.97 15.53 -7.83
CA GLN A 201 2.28 16.60 -7.10
C GLN A 201 2.98 16.93 -5.78
N CYS A 202 3.54 15.93 -5.10
CA CYS A 202 4.29 16.10 -3.84
C CYS A 202 5.73 16.59 -4.08
N ALA A 203 6.31 16.31 -5.24
CA ALA A 203 7.69 16.64 -5.55
C ALA A 203 7.95 18.16 -5.51
N ARG A 204 9.04 18.56 -4.82
CA ARG A 204 9.51 19.96 -4.82
C ARG A 204 9.98 20.41 -6.19
N ASP A 205 10.71 19.53 -6.86
CA ASP A 205 11.31 19.75 -8.16
C ASP A 205 10.82 18.63 -9.09
N LYS A 206 10.16 19.02 -10.20
CA LYS A 206 9.63 18.07 -11.18
C LYS A 206 10.73 17.35 -11.97
N CYS A 207 11.98 17.76 -11.82
CA CYS A 207 13.17 17.09 -12.33
C CYS A 207 13.89 16.24 -11.27
N TYR A 208 13.37 16.17 -10.04
CA TYR A 208 13.87 15.31 -8.98
C TYR A 208 12.73 14.44 -8.42
N LEU A 209 12.53 13.28 -9.03
CA LEU A 209 11.46 12.34 -8.70
C LEU A 209 12.09 11.05 -8.15
N PRO A 210 12.46 11.00 -6.85
CA PRO A 210 13.00 9.80 -6.23
C PRO A 210 11.93 8.72 -6.16
N TRP A 211 12.31 7.51 -6.55
CA TRP A 211 11.45 6.34 -6.53
C TRP A 211 12.21 5.14 -5.95
N VAL A 212 11.67 4.56 -4.89
CA VAL A 212 12.21 3.35 -4.26
C VAL A 212 12.01 2.17 -5.19
N VAL A 213 13.12 1.50 -5.52
CA VAL A 213 13.12 0.32 -6.39
C VAL A 213 13.33 -0.99 -5.62
N ALA A 214 13.84 -0.89 -4.39
CA ALA A 214 13.97 -2.01 -3.47
C ALA A 214 14.12 -1.54 -2.02
N LEU A 215 13.65 -2.36 -1.10
CA LEU A 215 13.90 -2.25 0.34
C LEU A 215 13.71 -3.60 1.02
N ASP A 216 14.40 -3.81 2.12
CA ASP A 216 14.15 -4.97 2.99
C ASP A 216 12.90 -4.78 3.88
N SER A 217 12.56 -5.81 4.66
CA SER A 217 11.35 -5.85 5.50
C SER A 217 11.31 -4.83 6.65
N HIS A 218 12.36 -4.04 6.84
CA HIS A 218 12.42 -2.98 7.88
C HIS A 218 13.01 -1.67 7.37
N ALA A 219 13.21 -1.54 6.05
CA ALA A 219 13.96 -0.47 5.42
C ALA A 219 15.31 -0.23 6.13
N SER A 220 16.07 -1.30 6.41
CA SER A 220 17.46 -1.17 6.86
C SER A 220 18.34 -0.79 5.66
N HIS A 221 18.04 -1.37 4.50
CA HIS A 221 18.57 -0.95 3.22
C HIS A 221 17.44 -0.50 2.29
N VAL A 222 17.65 0.62 1.61
CA VAL A 222 16.70 1.20 0.65
C VAL A 222 17.46 1.65 -0.58
N TRP A 223 17.03 1.19 -1.76
CA TRP A 223 17.59 1.61 -3.04
C TRP A 223 16.58 2.45 -3.81
N CYS A 224 17.06 3.57 -4.32
CA CYS A 224 16.24 4.52 -5.08
C CYS A 224 16.86 4.86 -6.42
N THR A 225 15.99 5.07 -7.40
CA THR A 225 16.32 5.75 -8.65
C THR A 225 15.76 7.16 -8.59
N VAL A 226 16.48 8.14 -9.15
CA VAL A 226 15.93 9.48 -9.38
C VAL A 226 15.52 9.60 -10.83
N CYS A 227 14.22 9.77 -11.07
CA CYS A 227 13.68 10.09 -12.38
C CYS A 227 13.69 11.61 -12.58
N THR A 228 14.05 12.07 -13.79
CA THR A 228 14.10 13.49 -14.13
C THR A 228 12.95 13.94 -15.01
N THR A 229 12.18 12.98 -15.54
CA THR A 229 10.99 13.23 -16.36
C THR A 229 9.82 12.39 -15.89
N SER A 230 8.60 12.84 -16.22
CA SER A 230 7.38 12.08 -15.94
C SER A 230 7.37 10.73 -16.66
N GLU A 231 7.96 10.63 -17.86
CA GLU A 231 8.00 9.39 -18.65
C GLU A 231 8.97 8.36 -18.07
N ASP A 232 10.14 8.82 -17.60
CA ASP A 232 11.09 7.96 -16.88
C ASP A 232 10.47 7.41 -15.59
N LEU A 233 9.75 8.27 -14.86
CA LEU A 233 9.04 7.87 -13.65
C LEU A 233 7.97 6.82 -13.98
N LYS A 234 7.20 7.02 -15.06
CA LYS A 234 6.18 6.06 -15.49
C LYS A 234 6.78 4.68 -15.76
N THR A 235 7.87 4.64 -16.52
CA THR A 235 8.61 3.41 -16.83
C THR A 235 9.11 2.75 -15.55
N GLN A 236 9.62 3.55 -14.61
CA GLN A 236 10.13 3.07 -13.34
C GLN A 236 9.03 2.45 -12.47
N ILE A 237 7.88 3.12 -12.34
CA ILE A 237 6.72 2.64 -11.59
C ILE A 237 6.25 1.27 -12.12
N VAL A 238 6.15 1.14 -13.45
CA VAL A 238 5.80 -0.12 -14.11
C VAL A 238 6.80 -1.22 -13.75
N SER A 239 8.11 -0.95 -13.83
CA SER A 239 9.14 -1.93 -13.49
C SER A 239 9.14 -2.32 -12.01
N SER A 240 8.60 -1.47 -11.14
CA SER A 240 8.49 -1.72 -9.70
C SER A 240 7.22 -2.48 -9.30
N LEU A 241 6.42 -2.99 -10.24
CA LEU A 241 5.20 -3.72 -9.91
C LEU A 241 5.39 -4.92 -8.96
N PRO A 242 6.43 -5.76 -9.10
CA PRO A 242 6.69 -6.82 -8.13
C PRO A 242 6.88 -6.29 -6.70
N LEU A 243 7.55 -5.14 -6.55
CA LEU A 243 7.70 -4.44 -5.28
C LEU A 243 6.39 -3.84 -4.79
N LEU A 244 5.65 -3.15 -5.65
CA LEU A 244 4.37 -2.52 -5.27
C LEU A 244 3.34 -3.55 -4.79
N SER A 245 3.39 -4.76 -5.34
CA SER A 245 2.51 -5.87 -4.96
C SER A 245 3.05 -6.75 -3.82
N SER A 246 4.21 -6.39 -3.25
CA SER A 246 4.83 -7.11 -2.14
C SER A 246 4.37 -6.58 -0.79
N SER A 247 4.78 -7.25 0.29
CA SER A 247 4.47 -6.86 1.66
C SER A 247 4.99 -5.47 2.06
N CYS A 248 5.97 -4.91 1.34
CA CYS A 248 6.50 -3.56 1.61
C CYS A 248 6.12 -2.53 0.54
N GLY A 249 5.19 -2.85 -0.37
CA GLY A 249 4.85 -1.99 -1.52
C GLY A 249 4.31 -0.61 -1.14
N VAL A 250 3.43 -0.53 -0.12
CA VAL A 250 2.93 0.76 0.37
C VAL A 250 4.03 1.56 1.06
N VAL A 251 4.92 0.90 1.81
CA VAL A 251 6.06 1.56 2.45
C VAL A 251 7.04 2.12 1.42
N ALA A 252 7.34 1.35 0.37
CA ALA A 252 8.20 1.81 -0.74
C ALA A 252 7.65 3.09 -1.40
N PHE A 253 6.34 3.12 -1.65
CA PHE A 253 5.68 4.30 -2.20
C PHE A 253 5.72 5.48 -1.23
N LEU A 254 5.42 5.26 0.06
CA LEU A 254 5.47 6.31 1.07
C LEU A 254 6.87 6.92 1.22
N PHE A 255 7.92 6.09 1.26
CA PHE A 255 9.30 6.55 1.27
C PHE A 255 9.59 7.43 0.04
N SER A 256 9.16 7.00 -1.15
CA SER A 256 9.32 7.77 -2.40
C SER A 256 8.68 9.16 -2.29
N VAL A 257 7.44 9.24 -1.79
CA VAL A 257 6.70 10.50 -1.59
C VAL A 257 7.39 11.41 -0.57
N VAL A 258 7.80 10.86 0.58
CA VAL A 258 8.49 11.63 1.63
C VAL A 258 9.82 12.19 1.11
N MET A 259 10.59 11.40 0.36
CA MET A 259 11.85 11.87 -0.25
C MET A 259 11.60 12.93 -1.32
N ALA A 260 10.55 12.79 -2.16
CA ALA A 260 10.20 13.77 -3.18
C ALA A 260 9.79 15.14 -2.58
N ARG A 261 9.08 15.12 -1.43
CA ARG A 261 8.70 16.34 -0.69
C ARG A 261 9.82 16.88 0.20
N SER A 262 10.73 16.01 0.65
CA SER A 262 11.75 16.18 1.70
C SER A 262 11.20 16.26 3.13
N VAL A 263 11.92 15.64 4.07
CA VAL A 263 11.62 15.67 5.51
C VAL A 263 11.48 17.10 6.04
N ASP A 264 12.40 17.99 5.66
CA ASP A 264 12.41 19.37 6.17
C ASP A 264 11.13 20.14 5.82
N ARG A 265 10.57 19.98 4.61
CA ARG A 265 9.28 20.64 4.29
C ARG A 265 8.12 20.04 5.03
N ILE A 266 8.09 18.73 5.14
CA ILE A 266 6.97 18.09 5.83
C ILE A 266 6.94 18.62 7.27
N LEU A 267 8.09 18.71 7.94
CA LEU A 267 8.19 19.29 9.29
C LEU A 267 7.77 20.77 9.36
N GLU A 268 7.92 21.55 8.28
CA GLU A 268 7.44 22.94 8.19
C GLU A 268 5.92 23.03 7.92
N GLU A 269 5.31 21.98 7.39
CA GLU A 269 3.91 21.95 6.96
C GLU A 269 2.97 21.25 7.95
N VAL A 270 3.50 20.38 8.80
CA VAL A 270 2.71 19.70 9.85
C VAL A 270 2.39 20.65 11.00
N ASP A 271 1.20 20.49 11.57
CA ASP A 271 0.75 21.30 12.71
C ASP A 271 1.61 21.07 13.97
N ASP A 272 2.09 19.85 14.17
CA ASP A 272 3.01 19.49 15.26
C ASP A 272 4.19 18.67 14.73
N SER A 273 5.35 19.30 14.63
CA SER A 273 6.59 18.70 14.15
C SER A 273 7.21 17.68 15.12
N THR A 274 6.66 17.53 16.33
CA THR A 274 7.12 16.56 17.32
C THR A 274 6.40 15.22 17.20
N GLN A 275 5.24 15.21 16.55
CA GLN A 275 4.43 14.02 16.31
C GLN A 275 4.89 13.28 15.06
N SER A 276 4.72 11.95 15.06
CA SER A 276 4.91 11.18 13.85
C SER A 276 3.74 11.38 12.88
N LEU A 277 3.95 11.12 11.59
CA LEU A 277 2.89 11.29 10.60
C LEU A 277 1.75 10.28 10.73
N VAL A 278 2.00 9.09 11.27
CA VAL A 278 1.02 7.98 11.21
C VAL A 278 0.75 7.27 12.52
N LEU A 279 1.65 7.37 13.50
CA LEU A 279 1.48 6.76 14.81
C LEU A 279 1.18 7.84 15.86
N PRO A 280 0.05 7.74 16.57
CA PRO A 280 -0.22 8.64 17.69
C PRO A 280 0.81 8.37 18.80
N GLN A 281 1.47 9.42 19.30
CA GLN A 281 2.28 9.32 20.51
C GLN A 281 1.33 9.52 21.70
N PHE A 282 1.15 8.48 22.51
CA PHE A 282 0.35 8.53 23.74
C PHE A 282 1.25 8.52 24.97
#